data_AF-A0A7V2YVU2-F1
#
_entry.id   AF-A0A7V2YVU2-F1
#
_cell.length_a   1.000
_cell.length_b   1.000
_cell.length_c   1.000
_cell.angle_alpha   90.00
_cell.angle_beta   90.00
_cell.angle_gamma   90.00
#
_symmetry.space_group_name_H-M   'P 1'
#
loop_
_entity.id
_entity.type
_entity.pdbx_description
1 polymer ?
#
loop_
_entity_poly.entity_id
_entity_poly.type
_entity_poly.pdbx_seq_one_letter_code
_entity_poly.pdbx_strand_id
1 'polypeptide(L)'
;MRPKSWSAACGRMILAAAAVSCLGACVTTPQTIYRIGEDGEAVPHKRYARNVSVDFVHRFRNRAYRAAGGADFAGHLSAEQEAVLAEWGQPEMIRRPFKSRGNELVEEWAYLSQARIVQFVEGKVAFEGPLTDHERVLIERGYPNRASEVSREGAGEWVHWIYEDLTQLKGTEIVFSNDAIIYQVEHD
;
A
#
# COMPACT_ATOMS: atom_id res chain seq x y z
N MET A 1 -49.40 -1.13 67.33
CA MET A 1 -49.43 0.22 66.72
C MET A 1 -48.02 0.78 66.72
N ARG A 2 -47.45 1.08 65.54
CA ARG A 2 -46.15 1.79 65.37
C ARG A 2 -46.32 3.25 65.87
N PRO A 3 -45.27 4.01 66.28
CA PRO A 3 -43.99 4.12 65.55
C PRO A 3 -42.71 4.50 66.35
N LYS A 4 -41.54 4.33 65.74
CA LYS A 4 -40.60 5.44 65.53
C LYS A 4 -39.49 5.05 64.56
N SER A 5 -39.34 5.94 63.58
CA SER A 5 -38.22 6.09 62.66
C SER A 5 -36.87 5.95 63.36
N TRP A 6 -35.85 5.46 62.66
CA TRP A 6 -34.56 6.15 62.54
C TRP A 6 -33.90 5.80 61.19
N SER A 7 -33.36 6.87 60.62
CA SER A 7 -32.73 7.03 59.34
C SER A 7 -31.43 6.23 59.20
N ALA A 8 -31.30 5.47 58.10
CA ALA A 8 -30.00 5.08 57.56
C ALA A 8 -29.87 5.69 56.16
N ALA A 9 -29.70 7.01 56.13
CA ALA A 9 -29.01 7.67 55.05
C ALA A 9 -27.52 7.37 55.25
N CYS A 10 -27.00 6.38 54.53
CA CYS A 10 -25.57 6.33 54.24
C CYS A 10 -25.45 6.46 52.73
N GLY A 11 -25.24 7.71 52.32
CA GLY A 11 -25.19 8.15 50.94
C GLY A 11 -24.14 7.38 50.16
N ARG A 12 -24.57 6.80 49.04
CA ARG A 12 -23.70 6.38 47.95
C ARG A 12 -23.08 7.63 47.36
N MET A 13 -21.87 7.96 47.79
CA MET A 13 -21.03 8.98 47.15
C MET A 13 -19.58 8.48 47.14
N ILE A 14 -19.26 7.66 46.14
CA ILE A 14 -17.89 7.49 45.62
C ILE A 14 -18.07 7.55 44.10
N LEU A 15 -18.01 8.77 43.58
CA LEU A 15 -16.93 9.22 42.70
C LEU A 15 -16.84 8.42 41.40
N ALA A 16 -17.49 9.00 40.39
CA ALA A 16 -17.09 8.89 39.00
C ALA A 16 -15.61 9.29 38.88
N ALA A 17 -14.73 8.30 38.78
CA ALA A 17 -13.34 8.47 38.38
C ALA A 17 -12.88 7.19 37.68
N ALA A 18 -12.19 7.37 36.54
CA ALA A 18 -11.61 6.35 35.67
C ALA A 18 -12.55 5.65 34.66
N ALA A 19 -13.21 6.43 33.81
CA ALA A 19 -13.60 5.99 32.46
C ALA A 19 -12.93 6.88 31.38
N VAL A 20 -11.65 7.24 31.57
CA VAL A 20 -10.84 8.04 30.63
C VAL A 20 -9.52 7.31 30.32
N SER A 21 -9.59 6.01 30.01
CA SER A 21 -8.39 5.22 29.68
C SER A 21 -8.54 4.33 28.46
N CYS A 22 -9.48 4.64 27.55
CA CYS A 22 -9.66 3.89 26.30
C CYS A 22 -9.69 4.79 25.05
N LEU A 23 -9.11 5.99 25.12
CA LEU A 23 -8.81 6.81 23.94
C LEU A 23 -7.30 6.97 23.77
N GLY A 24 -6.57 5.88 23.95
CA GLY A 24 -5.37 5.65 23.13
C GLY A 24 -5.82 5.38 21.70
N ALA A 25 -6.47 6.38 21.08
CA ALA A 25 -6.55 6.42 19.64
C ALA A 25 -5.10 6.35 19.18
N CYS A 26 -4.76 5.28 18.45
CA CYS A 26 -3.56 5.26 17.64
C CYS A 26 -3.63 6.52 16.76
N VAL A 27 -3.04 7.62 17.22
CA VAL A 27 -2.76 8.79 16.39
C VAL A 27 -1.76 8.26 15.39
N THR A 28 -2.30 7.73 14.31
CA THR A 28 -1.54 7.41 13.12
C THR A 28 -1.27 8.80 12.57
N THR A 29 -0.12 9.38 12.93
CA THR A 29 0.30 10.65 12.36
C THR A 29 0.18 10.49 10.86
N PRO A 30 -0.64 11.31 10.16
CA PRO A 30 -0.75 11.20 8.72
C PRO A 30 0.67 11.32 8.17
N GLN A 31 1.18 10.25 7.57
CA GLN A 31 2.47 10.34 6.91
C GLN A 31 2.30 11.34 5.78
N THR A 32 3.22 12.29 5.69
CA THR A 32 3.17 13.33 4.68
C THR A 32 3.25 12.66 3.31
N ILE A 33 2.34 13.02 2.41
CA ILE A 33 2.35 12.55 1.01
C ILE A 33 3.73 12.78 0.38
N TYR A 34 4.37 13.86 0.80
CA TYR A 34 5.70 14.29 0.40
C TYR A 34 6.77 13.86 1.40
N ARG A 35 7.97 13.58 0.89
CA ARG A 35 9.18 13.56 1.69
C ARG A 35 9.78 14.96 1.67
N ILE A 36 10.31 15.42 2.79
CA ILE A 36 11.04 16.70 2.82
C ILE A 36 12.45 16.45 2.28
N GLY A 37 12.81 17.15 1.20
CA GLY A 37 14.14 17.16 0.60
C GLY A 37 15.18 17.81 1.50
N GLU A 38 16.47 17.71 1.14
CA GLU A 38 17.57 18.31 1.92
C GLU A 38 17.50 19.84 1.98
N ASP A 39 16.84 20.44 0.99
CA ASP A 39 16.52 21.86 0.86
C ASP A 39 15.24 22.28 1.60
N GLY A 40 14.51 21.33 2.19
CA GLY A 40 13.23 21.58 2.83
C GLY A 40 12.02 21.50 1.88
N GLU A 41 12.21 21.19 0.60
CA GLU A 41 11.12 21.11 -0.37
C GLU A 41 10.31 19.82 -0.23
N ALA A 42 9.02 19.88 -0.55
CA ALA A 42 8.14 18.74 -0.54
C ALA A 42 8.31 17.93 -1.84
N VAL A 43 9.02 16.80 -1.76
CA VAL A 43 9.30 15.92 -2.90
C VAL A 43 8.32 14.74 -2.92
N PRO A 44 7.53 14.55 -3.98
CA PRO A 44 6.73 13.34 -4.18
C PRO A 44 7.63 12.12 -4.19
N HIS A 45 7.20 11.02 -3.57
CA HIS A 45 8.00 9.79 -3.57
C HIS A 45 7.13 8.56 -3.75
N LYS A 46 7.66 7.59 -4.49
CA LYS A 46 6.98 6.34 -4.77
C LYS A 46 6.74 5.54 -3.50
N ARG A 47 5.55 4.96 -3.38
CA ARG A 47 5.15 4.06 -2.30
C ARG A 47 5.36 2.61 -2.73
N TYR A 48 6.07 1.87 -1.89
CA TYR A 48 6.26 0.44 -2.05
C TYR A 48 5.32 -0.34 -1.14
N ALA A 49 4.80 -1.46 -1.65
CA ALA A 49 3.92 -2.31 -0.88
C ALA A 49 4.68 -2.89 0.31
N ARG A 50 4.06 -2.85 1.49
CA ARG A 50 4.64 -3.41 2.73
C ARG A 50 4.95 -4.90 2.58
N ASN A 51 4.05 -5.62 1.92
CA ASN A 51 4.20 -7.03 1.62
C ASN A 51 3.91 -7.22 0.14
N VAL A 52 4.95 -7.49 -0.64
CA VAL A 52 4.84 -7.81 -2.07
C VAL A 52 4.55 -9.29 -2.27
N SER A 53 5.17 -10.18 -1.49
CA SER A 53 4.84 -11.59 -1.55
C SER A 53 3.43 -11.81 -1.01
N VAL A 54 2.64 -12.54 -1.77
CA VAL A 54 1.33 -12.96 -1.34
C VAL A 54 1.47 -14.37 -0.81
N ASP A 55 0.97 -14.60 0.40
CA ASP A 55 0.86 -15.94 0.95
C ASP A 55 0.00 -16.79 0.00
N PHE A 56 0.64 -17.73 -0.70
CA PHE A 56 0.05 -18.53 -1.80
C PHE A 56 -1.23 -19.25 -1.34
N VAL A 57 -1.35 -19.52 -0.04
CA VAL A 57 -2.51 -20.14 0.61
C VAL A 57 -3.76 -19.24 0.59
N HIS A 58 -3.60 -17.91 0.64
CA HIS A 58 -4.70 -16.97 0.90
C HIS A 58 -5.17 -16.16 -0.32
N ARG A 59 -4.45 -16.20 -1.45
CA ARG A 59 -4.92 -15.57 -2.70
C ARG A 59 -4.70 -16.49 -3.90
N PHE A 60 -5.74 -17.22 -4.25
CA PHE A 60 -5.83 -18.06 -5.45
C PHE A 60 -5.56 -17.32 -6.79
N ARG A 61 -5.50 -15.99 -6.79
CA ARG A 61 -5.18 -15.18 -7.97
C ARG A 61 -3.97 -14.32 -7.67
N ASN A 62 -2.87 -14.65 -8.34
CA ASN A 62 -1.58 -13.99 -8.20
C ASN A 62 -1.47 -12.65 -8.98
N ARG A 63 -2.56 -12.13 -9.55
CA ARG A 63 -2.52 -10.93 -10.38
C ARG A 63 -2.40 -9.67 -9.52
N ALA A 64 -1.32 -8.92 -9.72
CA ALA A 64 -1.12 -7.61 -9.10
C ALA A 64 -1.94 -6.53 -9.80
N TYR A 65 -2.03 -6.60 -11.13
CA TYR A 65 -2.76 -5.67 -11.97
C TYR A 65 -3.97 -6.32 -12.63
N ARG A 66 -4.99 -5.50 -12.85
CA ARG A 66 -6.11 -5.82 -13.75
C ARG A 66 -6.13 -4.79 -14.88
N ALA A 67 -6.53 -5.22 -16.07
CA ALA A 67 -6.87 -4.28 -17.12
C ALA A 67 -7.96 -3.33 -16.61
N ALA A 68 -7.81 -2.04 -16.90
CA ALA A 68 -8.87 -1.09 -16.56
C ALA A 68 -10.14 -1.47 -17.31
N GLY A 69 -10.04 -1.86 -18.60
CA GLY A 69 -11.17 -2.45 -19.35
C GLY A 69 -12.41 -1.57 -19.38
N GLY A 70 -12.23 -0.25 -19.44
CA GLY A 70 -13.32 0.73 -19.26
C GLY A 70 -13.87 0.73 -17.84
N ALA A 71 -13.00 0.52 -16.83
CA ALA A 71 -13.39 0.46 -15.44
C ALA A 71 -14.28 1.65 -15.10
N ASP A 72 -15.54 1.35 -14.79
CA ASP A 72 -16.37 2.28 -14.05
C ASP A 72 -15.66 2.44 -12.69
N PHE A 73 -14.97 3.57 -12.52
CA PHE A 73 -14.46 3.98 -11.23
C PHE A 73 -15.69 4.20 -10.35
N ALA A 74 -16.12 3.13 -9.68
CA ALA A 74 -17.44 3.05 -9.07
C ALA A 74 -17.61 4.16 -8.01
N GLY A 75 -18.20 5.27 -8.45
CA GLY A 75 -18.88 6.24 -7.61
C GLY A 75 -18.13 7.51 -7.25
N HIS A 76 -16.83 7.49 -6.91
CA HIS A 76 -16.17 8.71 -6.41
C HIS A 76 -14.69 8.75 -6.77
N LEU A 77 -14.38 9.26 -7.97
CA LEU A 77 -13.06 9.79 -8.24
C LEU A 77 -12.86 11.05 -7.39
N SER A 78 -11.65 11.25 -6.87
CA SER A 78 -11.26 12.53 -6.31
C SER A 78 -11.05 13.56 -7.43
N ALA A 79 -11.03 14.85 -7.07
CA ALA A 79 -10.70 15.92 -8.02
C ALA A 79 -9.32 15.72 -8.68
N GLU A 80 -8.33 15.19 -7.95
CA GLU A 80 -7.00 14.92 -8.51
C GLU A 80 -7.00 13.71 -9.44
N GLN A 81 -7.77 12.67 -9.13
CA GLN A 81 -7.95 11.53 -10.02
C GLN A 81 -8.68 11.94 -11.31
N GLU A 82 -9.70 12.80 -11.21
CA GLU A 82 -10.38 13.38 -12.37
C GLU A 82 -9.43 14.22 -13.23
N ALA A 83 -8.56 15.03 -12.60
CA ALA A 83 -7.56 15.82 -13.30
C ALA A 83 -6.57 14.91 -14.06
N VAL A 84 -6.09 13.83 -13.43
CA VAL A 84 -5.21 12.86 -14.08
C VAL A 84 -5.91 12.18 -15.27
N LEU A 85 -7.19 11.79 -15.13
CA LEU A 85 -7.93 11.21 -16.25
C LEU A 85 -8.17 12.21 -17.39
N ALA A 86 -8.38 13.49 -17.06
CA ALA A 86 -8.57 14.54 -18.05
C ALA A 86 -7.29 14.82 -18.85
N GLU A 87 -6.12 14.72 -18.20
CA GLU A 87 -4.83 14.95 -18.83
C GLU A 87 -4.31 13.72 -19.60
N TRP A 88 -4.37 12.54 -18.98
CA TRP A 88 -3.71 11.33 -19.48
C TRP A 88 -4.67 10.30 -20.10
N GLY A 89 -5.98 10.52 -19.97
CA GLY A 89 -6.98 9.56 -20.39
C GLY A 89 -7.12 8.39 -19.41
N GLN A 90 -7.66 7.27 -19.90
CA GLN A 90 -7.88 6.07 -19.09
C GLN A 90 -6.58 5.27 -18.93
N PRO A 91 -6.22 4.82 -17.73
CA PRO A 91 -5.07 3.93 -17.56
C PRO A 91 -5.35 2.57 -18.22
N GLU A 92 -4.33 1.92 -18.77
CA GLU A 92 -4.49 0.58 -19.33
C GLU A 92 -4.58 -0.47 -18.21
N MET A 93 -3.87 -0.26 -17.10
CA MET A 93 -3.77 -1.20 -15.99
C MET A 93 -3.98 -0.51 -14.65
N ILE A 94 -4.74 -1.14 -13.76
CA ILE A 94 -4.97 -0.70 -12.39
C ILE A 94 -4.43 -1.75 -11.44
N ARG A 95 -3.53 -1.37 -10.53
CA ARG A 95 -3.04 -2.26 -9.50
C ARG A 95 -4.11 -2.47 -8.44
N ARG A 96 -4.16 -3.68 -7.88
CA ARG A 96 -4.95 -3.92 -6.67
C ARG A 96 -4.44 -2.99 -5.55
N PRO A 97 -5.32 -2.25 -4.85
CA PRO A 97 -4.91 -1.39 -3.76
C PRO A 97 -4.08 -2.14 -2.72
N PHE A 98 -3.03 -1.51 -2.22
CA PHE A 98 -2.09 -2.12 -1.29
C PHE A 98 -1.73 -1.19 -0.16
N LYS A 99 -1.31 -1.75 0.98
CA LYS A 99 -0.76 -0.96 2.08
C LYS A 99 0.72 -0.65 1.83
N SER A 100 1.10 0.62 1.86
CA SER A 100 2.50 1.04 1.76
C SER A 100 3.31 0.62 3.00
N ARG A 101 4.64 0.67 2.91
CA ARG A 101 5.53 0.55 4.08
C ARG A 101 5.22 1.61 5.16
N GLY A 102 4.75 2.79 4.74
CA GLY A 102 4.25 3.87 5.60
C GLY A 102 2.83 3.64 6.15
N ASN A 103 2.22 2.48 5.88
CA ASN A 103 0.86 2.10 6.29
C ASN A 103 -0.25 2.97 5.66
N GLU A 104 0.01 3.57 4.51
CA GLU A 104 -1.00 4.27 3.69
C GLU A 104 -1.71 3.27 2.77
N LEU A 105 -2.98 3.52 2.44
CA LEU A 105 -3.65 2.77 1.38
C LEU A 105 -3.34 3.43 0.04
N VAL A 106 -2.66 2.70 -0.84
CA VAL A 106 -2.19 3.19 -2.14
C VAL A 106 -3.05 2.59 -3.24
N GLU A 107 -3.52 3.45 -4.13
CA GLU A 107 -4.05 3.10 -5.44
C GLU A 107 -2.98 3.43 -6.48
N GLU A 108 -2.83 2.59 -7.50
CA GLU A 108 -1.83 2.79 -8.54
C GLU A 108 -2.43 2.50 -9.91
N TRP A 109 -2.25 3.47 -10.80
CA TRP A 109 -2.67 3.41 -12.19
C TRP A 109 -1.42 3.37 -13.06
N ALA A 110 -1.40 2.45 -14.02
CA ALA A 110 -0.30 2.28 -14.96
C ALA A 110 -0.76 2.61 -16.37
N TYR A 111 -0.01 3.54 -16.96
CA TYR A 111 -0.17 4.10 -18.29
C TYR A 111 0.88 3.47 -19.21
N LEU A 112 0.55 2.31 -19.78
CA LEU A 112 1.49 1.44 -20.46
C LEU A 112 2.05 2.08 -21.73
N SER A 113 1.18 2.69 -22.54
CA SER A 113 1.60 3.34 -23.79
C SER A 113 2.47 4.57 -23.56
N GLN A 114 2.35 5.21 -22.40
CA GLN A 114 3.17 6.34 -21.97
C GLN A 114 4.39 5.92 -21.16
N ALA A 115 4.49 4.64 -20.75
CA ALA A 115 5.49 4.12 -19.82
C ALA A 115 5.54 4.90 -18.49
N ARG A 116 4.37 5.14 -17.87
CA ARG A 116 4.26 5.88 -16.60
C ARG A 116 3.35 5.20 -15.60
N ILE A 117 3.48 5.59 -14.35
CA ILE A 117 2.55 5.26 -13.28
C ILE A 117 2.15 6.52 -12.51
N VAL A 118 0.95 6.47 -11.94
CA VAL A 118 0.46 7.45 -10.98
C VAL A 118 -0.02 6.70 -9.75
N GLN A 119 0.44 7.12 -8.58
CA GLN A 119 -0.01 6.60 -7.29
C GLN A 119 -0.84 7.63 -6.56
N PHE A 120 -1.91 7.15 -5.93
CA PHE A 120 -2.81 7.96 -5.12
C PHE A 120 -2.85 7.45 -3.68
N VAL A 121 -2.86 8.38 -2.74
CA VAL A 121 -3.11 8.11 -1.31
C VAL A 121 -4.27 9.00 -0.89
N GLU A 122 -5.34 8.39 -0.40
CA GLU A 122 -6.58 9.09 -0.02
C GLU A 122 -7.12 9.99 -1.15
N GLY A 123 -7.01 9.51 -2.40
CA GLY A 123 -7.43 10.23 -3.60
C GLY A 123 -6.50 11.36 -4.05
N LYS A 124 -5.37 11.61 -3.38
CA LYS A 124 -4.39 12.62 -3.80
C LYS A 124 -3.20 11.99 -4.50
N VAL A 125 -2.66 12.62 -5.52
CA VAL A 125 -1.44 12.21 -6.22
C VAL A 125 -0.29 12.22 -5.22
N ALA A 126 0.24 11.03 -4.96
CA ALA A 126 1.38 10.83 -4.09
C ALA A 126 2.69 10.69 -4.87
N PHE A 127 2.60 10.18 -6.10
CA PHE A 127 3.73 10.01 -6.99
C PHE A 127 3.26 9.93 -8.44
N GLU A 128 4.02 10.55 -9.32
CA GLU A 128 3.91 10.41 -10.77
C GLU A 128 5.32 10.18 -11.32
N GLY A 129 5.50 9.14 -12.11
CA GLY A 129 6.84 8.78 -12.57
C GLY A 129 6.86 7.69 -13.64
N PRO A 130 8.05 7.26 -14.05
CA PRO A 130 8.21 6.23 -15.08
C PRO A 130 7.72 4.86 -14.59
N LEU A 131 7.20 4.07 -15.53
CA LEU A 131 6.93 2.65 -15.35
C LEU A 131 8.25 1.88 -15.33
N THR A 132 8.63 1.33 -14.18
CA THR A 132 9.93 0.67 -14.00
C THR A 132 9.84 -0.83 -14.30
N ASP A 133 10.99 -1.51 -14.30
CA ASP A 133 11.03 -2.97 -14.50
C ASP A 133 10.26 -3.70 -13.39
N HIS A 134 10.29 -3.15 -12.17
CA HIS A 134 9.52 -3.64 -11.03
C HIS A 134 8.02 -3.71 -11.35
N GLU A 135 7.42 -2.65 -11.89
CA GLU A 135 6.02 -2.68 -12.30
C GLU A 135 5.78 -3.56 -13.52
N ARG A 136 6.69 -3.58 -14.50
CA ARG A 136 6.57 -4.44 -15.68
C ARG A 136 6.48 -5.92 -15.30
N VAL A 137 7.33 -6.37 -14.38
CA VAL A 137 7.31 -7.75 -13.88
C VAL A 137 6.00 -8.04 -13.13
N LEU A 138 5.48 -7.12 -12.31
CA LEU A 138 4.18 -7.31 -11.64
C LEU A 138 3.01 -7.37 -12.62
N ILE A 139 3.07 -6.61 -13.71
CA ILE A 139 2.05 -6.59 -14.75
C ILE A 139 2.06 -7.92 -15.52
N GLU A 140 3.25 -8.41 -15.87
CA GLU A 140 3.43 -9.63 -16.65
C GLU A 140 3.18 -10.90 -15.81
N ARG A 141 3.84 -11.00 -14.66
CA ARG A 141 3.93 -12.23 -13.86
C ARG A 141 3.03 -12.23 -12.62
N GLY A 142 2.54 -11.06 -12.22
CA GLY A 142 1.84 -10.91 -10.94
C GLY A 142 2.79 -10.87 -9.75
N TYR A 143 2.27 -11.13 -8.55
CA TYR A 143 3.11 -11.13 -7.35
C TYR A 143 4.05 -12.35 -7.32
N PRO A 144 5.23 -12.25 -6.73
CA PRO A 144 6.11 -13.40 -6.58
C PRO A 144 5.58 -14.35 -5.49
N ASN A 145 5.95 -15.64 -5.58
CA ASN A 145 5.70 -16.63 -4.54
C ASN A 145 6.44 -16.27 -3.25
N ARG A 146 7.68 -15.78 -3.39
CA ARG A 146 8.51 -15.28 -2.28
C ARG A 146 9.17 -13.97 -2.67
N ALA A 147 9.25 -13.05 -1.72
CA ALA A 147 9.98 -11.80 -1.85
C ALA A 147 10.81 -11.56 -0.61
N SER A 148 12.04 -11.11 -0.79
CA SER A 148 12.89 -10.62 0.28
C SER A 148 13.45 -9.27 -0.12
N GLU A 149 13.64 -8.40 0.87
CA GLU A 149 14.14 -7.05 0.66
C GLU A 149 15.33 -6.84 1.59
N VAL A 150 16.42 -6.33 1.03
CA VAL A 150 17.62 -5.96 1.75
C VAL A 150 17.88 -4.49 1.44
N SER A 151 17.68 -3.64 2.44
CA SER A 151 18.14 -2.25 2.38
C SER A 151 19.39 -2.13 3.22
N ARG A 152 20.49 -1.66 2.62
CA ARG A 152 21.73 -1.36 3.33
C ARG A 152 22.08 0.10 3.11
N GLU A 153 22.32 0.80 4.21
CA GLU A 153 22.71 2.20 4.19
C GLU A 153 23.92 2.42 3.27
N GLY A 154 23.76 3.30 2.27
CA GLY A 154 24.77 3.60 1.26
C GLY A 154 24.86 2.65 0.05
N ALA A 155 24.14 1.52 0.02
CA ALA A 155 24.21 0.53 -1.08
C ALA A 155 22.90 0.38 -1.90
N GLY A 156 21.89 1.19 -1.60
CA GLY A 156 20.58 1.14 -2.25
C GLY A 156 19.66 0.04 -1.71
N GLU A 157 18.42 0.00 -2.22
CA GLU A 157 17.44 -1.03 -1.89
C GLU A 157 17.52 -2.17 -2.91
N TRP A 158 17.66 -3.39 -2.41
CA TRP A 158 17.69 -4.60 -3.23
C TRP A 158 16.46 -5.44 -2.91
N VAL A 159 15.75 -5.86 -3.94
CA VAL A 159 14.55 -6.68 -3.79
C VAL A 159 14.75 -7.96 -4.58
N HIS A 160 14.63 -9.11 -3.93
CA HIS A 160 14.78 -10.42 -4.56
C HIS A 160 13.44 -11.16 -4.58
N TRP A 161 12.99 -11.50 -5.78
CA TRP A 161 11.73 -12.16 -6.07
C TRP A 161 11.93 -13.54 -6.64
N ILE A 162 11.10 -14.47 -6.19
CA ILE A 162 11.12 -15.85 -6.64
C ILE A 162 9.70 -16.22 -7.10
N TYR A 163 9.62 -16.63 -8.37
CA TYR A 163 8.45 -17.23 -8.98
C TYR A 163 8.69 -18.73 -9.10
N GLU A 164 7.83 -19.54 -8.49
CA GLU A 164 7.93 -21.01 -8.53
C GLU A 164 6.66 -21.59 -9.17
N ASP A 165 6.83 -22.39 -10.22
CA ASP A 165 5.79 -23.28 -10.73
C ASP A 165 5.95 -24.66 -10.09
N LEU A 166 5.15 -24.88 -9.04
CA LEU A 166 5.16 -26.14 -8.29
C LEU A 166 4.71 -27.36 -9.12
N THR A 167 4.08 -27.13 -10.29
CA THR A 167 3.64 -28.23 -11.17
C THR A 167 4.70 -28.64 -12.17
N GLN A 168 5.56 -27.72 -12.58
CA GLN A 168 6.60 -27.96 -13.58
C GLN A 168 8.01 -28.05 -12.98
N LEU A 169 8.17 -27.82 -11.67
CA LEU A 169 9.45 -27.69 -10.98
C LEU A 169 10.36 -26.59 -11.56
N LYS A 170 9.76 -25.65 -12.28
CA LYS A 170 10.45 -24.50 -12.89
C LYS A 170 10.40 -23.30 -11.97
N GLY A 171 11.42 -22.47 -12.04
CA GLY A 171 11.52 -21.26 -11.25
C GLY A 171 12.06 -20.07 -12.03
N THR A 172 11.73 -18.87 -11.60
CA THR A 172 12.41 -17.64 -12.04
C THR A 172 12.78 -16.82 -10.81
N GLU A 173 14.06 -16.50 -10.69
CA GLU A 173 14.57 -15.56 -9.69
C GLU A 173 14.88 -14.23 -10.37
N ILE A 174 14.44 -13.13 -9.75
CA ILE A 174 14.63 -11.77 -10.25
C ILE A 174 15.10 -10.89 -9.10
N VAL A 175 16.22 -10.18 -9.29
CA VAL A 175 16.72 -9.20 -8.32
C VAL A 175 16.64 -7.81 -8.92
N PHE A 176 16.06 -6.90 -8.15
CA PHE A 176 15.94 -5.50 -8.47
C PHE A 176 16.89 -4.67 -7.61
N SER A 177 17.43 -3.60 -8.18
CA SER A 177 18.06 -2.51 -7.44
C SER A 177 17.48 -1.19 -7.91
N ASN A 178 16.94 -0.39 -6.99
CA ASN A 178 16.28 0.89 -7.30
C ASN A 178 15.29 0.75 -8.48
N ASP A 179 14.38 -0.23 -8.38
CA ASP A 179 13.34 -0.53 -9.37
C ASP A 179 13.78 -1.05 -10.76
N ALA A 180 15.07 -1.23 -11.01
CA ALA A 180 15.62 -1.83 -12.23
C ALA A 180 16.06 -3.28 -12.00
N ILE A 181 15.87 -4.16 -12.99
CA ILE A 181 16.37 -5.54 -12.91
C ILE A 181 17.90 -5.52 -13.03
N ILE A 182 18.59 -6.10 -12.05
CA ILE A 182 20.05 -6.27 -12.06
C ILE A 182 20.48 -7.72 -12.26
N TYR A 183 19.57 -8.67 -12.01
CA TYR A 183 19.81 -10.10 -12.20
C TYR A 183 18.49 -10.82 -12.44
N GLN A 184 18.49 -11.75 -13.39
CA GLN A 184 17.36 -12.63 -13.67
C GLN A 184 17.88 -13.99 -14.15
N VAL A 185 17.35 -15.06 -13.58
CA VAL A 185 17.69 -16.44 -13.97
C VAL A 185 16.43 -17.30 -13.99
N GLU A 186 16.37 -18.21 -14.96
CA GLU A 186 15.34 -19.25 -15.03
C GLU A 186 15.95 -20.59 -14.65
N HIS A 187 15.21 -21.37 -13.86
CA HIS A 187 15.58 -22.70 -13.40
C HIS A 187 14.65 -23.72 -14.03
N ASP A 188 15.23 -24.82 -14.54
CA ASP A 188 14.53 -25.99 -15.08
C ASP A 188 14.51 -27.15 -14.07
#